data_AF-A0A972GAA4-F1
#
_entry.id   AF-A0A972GAA4-F1
#
_cell.length_a   1.000
_cell.length_b   1.000
_cell.length_c   1.000
_cell.angle_alpha   90.00
_cell.angle_beta   90.00
_cell.angle_gamma   90.00
#
_symmetry.space_group_name_H-M   'P 1'
#
loop_
_entity.id
_entity.type
_entity.pdbx_description
1 polymer ?
#
loop_
_entity_poly.entity_id
_entity_poly.type
_entity_poly.pdbx_seq_one_letter_code
_entity_poly.pdbx_strand_id
1 'polypeptide(L)'
;MYSDLDELNRKPEPFSRYTTDVLWTDPWIAQQMLKMHLDDSTDLASRKSQTIDGTVAWIDRKIGLSGKNVCDLGCGPGLYARRMATRGARVIGIDFSAGSLDHARTEAITHKLDIEYRKADYLIDDLPDG
;
A
#
# COMPACT_ATOMS: atom_id res chain seq x y z
N MET A 1 -34.89 -11.23 24.94
CA MET A 1 -34.77 -12.44 24.09
C MET A 1 -35.15 -12.15 22.64
N TYR A 2 -36.37 -11.70 22.32
CA TYR A 2 -36.69 -11.27 20.93
C TYR A 2 -36.09 -9.91 20.56
N SER A 3 -36.05 -8.96 21.50
CA SER A 3 -35.41 -7.65 21.33
C SER A 3 -33.93 -7.74 20.96
N ASP A 4 -33.22 -8.65 21.62
CA ASP A 4 -31.76 -8.80 21.46
C ASP A 4 -31.45 -9.41 20.08
N LEU A 5 -32.34 -10.27 19.57
CA LEU A 5 -32.26 -10.82 18.22
C LEU A 5 -32.59 -9.78 17.14
N ASP A 6 -33.54 -8.87 17.39
CA ASP A 6 -33.83 -7.77 16.47
C ASP A 6 -32.67 -6.77 16.37
N GLU A 7 -32.00 -6.49 17.50
CA GLU A 7 -30.82 -5.64 17.53
C GLU A 7 -29.63 -6.28 16.79
N LEU A 8 -29.38 -7.58 17.00
CA LEU A 8 -28.33 -8.33 16.30
C LEU A 8 -28.58 -8.46 14.78
N ASN A 9 -29.83 -8.51 14.35
CA ASN A 9 -30.20 -8.60 12.93
C ASN A 9 -30.33 -7.24 12.24
N ARG A 10 -30.21 -6.14 12.99
CA ARG A 10 -30.25 -4.80 12.42
C ARG A 10 -29.01 -4.61 11.54
N LYS A 11 -29.23 -4.34 10.26
CA LYS A 11 -28.13 -4.01 9.34
C LYS A 11 -27.39 -2.78 9.89
N PRO A 12 -26.05 -2.83 10.01
CA PRO A 12 -25.29 -1.65 10.37
C PRO A 12 -25.50 -0.55 9.32
N GLU A 13 -25.42 0.70 9.75
CA GLU A 13 -25.42 1.81 8.81
C GLU A 13 -24.23 1.66 7.84
N PRO A 14 -24.38 2.01 6.55
CA PRO A 14 -23.28 1.96 5.61
C PRO A 14 -22.04 2.67 6.16
N PHE A 15 -20.88 2.00 6.10
CA PHE A 15 -19.59 2.50 6.61
C PHE A 15 -19.50 2.71 8.14
N SER A 16 -20.49 2.27 8.92
CA SER A 16 -20.45 2.42 10.38
C SER A 16 -19.44 1.51 11.08
N ARG A 17 -18.78 0.61 10.34
CA ARG A 17 -17.68 -0.22 10.82
C ARG A 17 -16.47 -0.07 9.89
N TYR A 18 -15.38 0.40 10.46
CA TYR A 18 -14.09 0.52 9.80
C TYR A 18 -13.22 -0.67 10.20
N THR A 19 -13.25 -1.74 9.40
CA THR A 19 -12.46 -2.97 9.64
C THR A 19 -11.16 -3.00 8.85
N THR A 20 -10.77 -1.85 8.29
CA THR A 20 -9.57 -1.74 7.45
C THR A 20 -8.34 -2.16 8.23
N ASP A 21 -8.18 -1.70 9.49
CA ASP A 21 -7.06 -2.13 10.34
C ASP A 21 -6.97 -3.66 10.42
N VAL A 22 -8.06 -4.33 10.80
CA VAL A 22 -8.12 -5.80 10.94
C VAL A 22 -7.74 -6.53 9.64
N LEU A 23 -8.15 -6.00 8.47
CA LEU A 23 -7.82 -6.58 7.17
C LEU A 23 -6.30 -6.60 6.91
N TRP A 24 -5.56 -5.59 7.36
CA TRP A 24 -4.14 -5.44 7.05
C TRP A 24 -3.20 -5.73 8.22
N THR A 25 -3.72 -5.80 9.46
CA THR A 25 -2.92 -6.04 10.67
C THR A 25 -3.10 -7.44 11.24
N ASP A 26 -4.21 -8.12 10.97
CA ASP A 26 -4.37 -9.52 11.38
C ASP A 26 -3.28 -10.39 10.71
N PRO A 27 -2.49 -11.15 11.48
CA PRO A 27 -1.34 -11.87 10.94
C PRO A 27 -1.67 -12.84 9.81
N TRP A 28 -2.82 -13.51 9.86
CA TRP A 28 -3.21 -14.48 8.85
C TRP A 28 -3.76 -13.78 7.61
N ILE A 29 -4.64 -12.80 7.80
CA ILE A 29 -5.27 -12.06 6.70
C ILE A 29 -4.22 -11.24 5.94
N ALA A 30 -3.36 -10.50 6.65
CA ALA A 30 -2.31 -9.68 6.06
C ALA A 30 -1.36 -10.50 5.17
N GLN A 31 -1.03 -11.74 5.56
CA GLN A 31 -0.23 -12.64 4.74
C GLN A 31 -0.95 -13.04 3.44
N GLN A 32 -2.26 -13.28 3.48
CA GLN A 32 -3.01 -13.58 2.25
C GLN A 32 -3.11 -12.33 1.36
N MET A 33 -3.33 -11.16 1.96
CA MET A 33 -3.35 -9.89 1.23
C MET A 33 -2.02 -9.62 0.53
N LEU A 34 -0.89 -9.84 1.22
CA LEU A 34 0.44 -9.73 0.60
C LEU A 34 0.59 -10.70 -0.58
N LYS A 35 0.18 -11.97 -0.43
CA LYS A 35 0.22 -12.93 -1.56
C LYS A 35 -0.60 -12.44 -2.75
N MET A 36 -1.79 -11.88 -2.52
CA MET A 36 -2.62 -11.34 -3.59
C MET A 36 -2.01 -10.09 -4.24
N HIS A 37 -1.32 -9.23 -3.47
CA HIS A 37 -0.60 -8.09 -4.06
C HIS A 37 0.52 -8.53 -5.00
N LEU A 38 1.16 -9.66 -4.69
CA LEU A 38 2.29 -10.21 -5.45
C LEU A 38 1.84 -11.15 -6.60
N ASP A 39 0.54 -11.45 -6.69
CA ASP A 39 -0.03 -12.28 -7.75
C ASP A 39 -0.38 -11.42 -8.98
N ASP A 40 0.49 -11.45 -9.98
CA ASP A 40 0.34 -10.69 -11.23
C ASP A 40 -0.80 -11.21 -12.14
N SER A 41 -1.43 -12.33 -11.80
CA SER A 41 -2.56 -12.87 -12.57
C SER A 41 -3.87 -12.12 -12.32
N THR A 42 -3.96 -11.37 -11.23
CA THR A 42 -5.18 -10.72 -10.74
C THR A 42 -5.00 -9.22 -10.49
N ASP A 43 -6.12 -8.49 -10.40
CA ASP A 43 -6.15 -7.06 -10.05
C ASP A 43 -6.84 -6.82 -8.68
N LEU A 44 -7.00 -7.87 -7.86
CA LEU A 44 -7.81 -7.82 -6.63
C LEU A 44 -7.19 -6.97 -5.50
N ALA A 45 -5.87 -7.10 -5.27
CA ALA A 45 -5.16 -6.36 -4.22
C ALA A 45 -4.28 -5.24 -4.79
N SER A 46 -3.57 -5.53 -5.89
CA SER A 46 -2.84 -4.53 -6.67
C SER A 46 -3.16 -4.67 -8.14
N ARG A 47 -2.87 -3.63 -8.91
CA ARG A 47 -2.89 -3.71 -10.36
C ARG A 47 -1.79 -4.65 -10.87
N LYS A 48 -2.01 -5.27 -12.02
CA LYS A 48 -0.96 -6.03 -12.72
C LYS A 48 0.26 -5.17 -13.02
N SER A 49 1.43 -5.80 -13.01
CA SER A 49 2.72 -5.17 -13.22
C SER A 49 2.76 -4.36 -14.52
N GLN A 50 2.19 -4.87 -15.61
CA GLN A 50 2.11 -4.13 -16.87
C GLN A 50 1.38 -2.78 -16.72
N THR A 51 0.29 -2.75 -15.95
CA THR A 51 -0.47 -1.53 -15.67
C THR A 51 0.30 -0.59 -14.76
N ILE A 52 0.96 -1.13 -13.72
CA ILE A 52 1.83 -0.35 -12.83
C ILE A 52 2.97 0.28 -13.62
N ASP A 53 3.68 -0.50 -14.44
CA ASP A 53 4.79 -0.05 -15.27
C ASP A 53 4.36 1.04 -16.27
N GLY A 54 3.19 0.85 -16.91
CA GLY A 54 2.59 1.85 -17.78
C GLY A 54 2.23 3.14 -17.05
N THR A 55 1.70 3.04 -15.83
CA THR A 55 1.34 4.18 -15.00
C THR A 55 2.58 4.97 -14.57
N VAL A 56 3.61 4.28 -14.05
CA VAL A 56 4.86 4.94 -13.64
C VAL A 56 5.56 5.57 -14.84
N ALA A 57 5.59 4.89 -15.98
CA ALA A 57 6.15 5.46 -17.21
C ALA A 57 5.36 6.70 -17.68
N TRP A 58 4.04 6.72 -17.53
CA TRP A 58 3.22 7.88 -17.84
C TRP A 58 3.51 9.05 -16.89
N ILE A 59 3.61 8.81 -15.58
CA ILE A 59 4.00 9.83 -14.58
C ILE A 59 5.36 10.42 -14.95
N ASP A 60 6.34 9.57 -15.19
CA ASP A 60 7.71 10.00 -15.53
C ASP A 60 7.75 10.88 -16.79
N ARG A 61 7.00 10.51 -17.85
CA ARG A 61 6.89 11.36 -19.05
C ARG A 61 6.23 12.71 -18.78
N LYS A 62 5.35 12.81 -17.79
CA LYS A 62 4.59 14.04 -17.49
C LYS A 62 5.35 15.00 -16.60
N ILE A 63 6.08 14.48 -15.60
CA ILE A 63 6.70 15.33 -14.58
C ILE A 63 8.21 15.15 -14.46
N GLY A 64 8.79 14.09 -15.02
CA GLY A 64 10.18 13.69 -14.86
C GLY A 64 10.50 13.27 -13.43
N LEU A 65 10.69 11.98 -13.16
CA LEU A 65 10.88 11.49 -11.79
C LEU A 65 12.30 11.71 -11.25
N SER A 66 13.29 11.75 -12.14
CA SER A 66 14.70 11.88 -11.74
C SER A 66 14.94 13.12 -10.88
N GLY A 67 15.51 12.91 -9.68
CA GLY A 67 15.84 13.96 -8.73
C GLY A 67 14.66 14.54 -7.94
N LYS A 68 13.43 14.06 -8.13
CA LYS A 68 12.25 14.52 -7.38
C LYS A 68 12.06 13.74 -6.08
N ASN A 69 11.47 14.42 -5.09
CA ASN A 69 10.95 13.79 -3.88
C ASN A 69 9.53 13.27 -4.18
N VAL A 70 9.25 12.01 -3.84
CA VAL A 70 7.95 11.38 -4.03
C VAL A 70 7.51 10.69 -2.75
N CYS A 71 6.28 10.96 -2.32
CA CYS A 71 5.62 10.23 -1.24
C CYS A 71 4.57 9.28 -1.82
N ASP A 72 4.71 7.98 -1.57
CA ASP A 72 3.80 6.92 -2.00
C ASP A 72 2.90 6.52 -0.81
N LEU A 73 1.65 7.03 -0.78
CA LEU A 73 0.70 6.82 0.31
C LEU A 73 -0.11 5.53 0.08
N GLY A 74 -0.07 4.61 1.04
CA GLY A 74 -0.60 3.26 0.86
C GLY A 74 0.31 2.44 -0.07
N CYS A 75 1.62 2.50 0.13
CA CYS A 75 2.60 1.93 -0.80
C CYS A 75 2.56 0.40 -0.86
N GLY A 76 1.92 -0.26 0.11
CA GLY A 76 1.83 -1.71 0.22
C GLY A 76 3.21 -2.37 0.09
N PRO A 77 3.37 -3.39 -0.76
CA PRO A 77 4.66 -4.06 -0.97
C PRO A 77 5.68 -3.26 -1.80
N GLY A 78 5.47 -1.95 -2.00
CA GLY A 78 6.42 -1.06 -2.67
C GLY A 78 6.44 -1.18 -4.20
N LEU A 79 5.34 -1.66 -4.80
CA LEU A 79 5.29 -1.94 -6.24
C LEU A 79 5.52 -0.69 -7.10
N TYR A 80 4.93 0.45 -6.71
CA TYR A 80 5.10 1.74 -7.38
C TYR A 80 6.39 2.42 -6.92
N ALA A 81 6.61 2.53 -5.60
CA ALA A 81 7.81 3.10 -5.01
C ALA A 81 9.12 2.60 -5.66
N ARG A 82 9.29 1.28 -5.81
CA ARG A 82 10.47 0.68 -6.45
C ARG A 82 10.69 1.16 -7.88
N ARG A 83 9.62 1.22 -8.66
CA ARG A 83 9.64 1.61 -10.08
C ARG A 83 9.88 3.11 -10.27
N MET A 84 9.43 3.93 -9.33
CA MET A 84 9.72 5.36 -9.30
C MET A 84 11.16 5.63 -8.89
N ALA A 85 11.66 4.92 -7.87
CA ALA A 85 13.06 5.02 -7.43
C ALA A 85 14.05 4.55 -8.51
N THR A 86 13.72 3.48 -9.26
CA THR A 86 14.51 3.03 -10.41
C THR A 86 14.66 4.11 -11.50
N ARG A 87 13.72 5.06 -11.56
CA ARG A 87 13.76 6.23 -12.48
C ARG A 87 14.45 7.45 -11.87
N GLY A 88 15.09 7.30 -10.70
CA GLY A 88 15.87 8.33 -10.05
C GLY A 88 15.10 9.24 -9.09
N ALA A 89 13.85 8.93 -8.76
CA ALA A 89 13.14 9.62 -7.68
C ALA A 89 13.71 9.23 -6.31
N ARG A 90 13.70 10.17 -5.36
CA ARG A 90 13.87 9.89 -3.93
C ARG A 90 12.49 9.60 -3.35
N VAL A 91 12.27 8.37 -2.91
CA VAL A 91 10.93 7.89 -2.57
C VAL A 91 10.82 7.60 -1.08
N ILE A 92 9.72 8.05 -0.47
CA ILE A 92 9.27 7.63 0.85
C ILE A 92 7.92 6.92 0.68
N GLY A 93 7.85 5.64 1.05
CA GLY A 93 6.60 4.86 1.06
C GLY A 93 5.98 4.83 2.45
N ILE A 94 4.67 5.08 2.53
CA ILE A 94 3.89 5.06 3.77
C ILE A 94 2.82 3.96 3.68
N ASP A 95 2.80 3.06 4.65
CA ASP A 95 1.76 2.04 4.79
C ASP A 95 1.68 1.58 6.25
N PHE A 96 0.55 1.11 6.75
CA PHE A 96 0.46 0.59 8.12
C PHE A 96 0.62 -0.94 8.20
N SER A 97 0.57 -1.66 7.06
CA SER A 97 0.82 -3.10 6.98
C SER A 97 2.31 -3.40 7.16
N ALA A 98 2.67 -3.88 8.34
CA ALA A 98 4.06 -4.26 8.66
C ALA A 98 4.60 -5.32 7.68
N GLY A 99 3.80 -6.35 7.36
CA GLY A 99 4.21 -7.42 6.46
C GLY A 99 4.45 -6.93 5.02
N SER A 100 3.65 -5.99 4.54
CA SER A 100 3.87 -5.36 3.23
C SER A 100 5.14 -4.52 3.21
N LEU A 101 5.37 -3.71 4.26
CA LEU A 101 6.59 -2.89 4.36
C LEU A 101 7.86 -3.73 4.48
N ASP A 102 7.83 -4.86 5.19
CA ASP A 102 9.00 -5.74 5.31
C ASP A 102 9.37 -6.36 3.96
N HIS A 103 8.37 -6.75 3.16
CA HIS A 103 8.61 -7.15 1.77
C HIS A 103 9.18 -5.99 0.95
N ALA A 104 8.58 -4.80 1.03
CA ALA A 104 9.00 -3.62 0.28
C ALA A 104 10.47 -3.22 0.57
N ARG A 105 10.87 -3.26 1.84
CA ARG A 105 12.26 -3.04 2.29
C ARG A 105 13.21 -4.09 1.74
N THR A 106 12.82 -5.37 1.78
CA THR A 106 13.62 -6.48 1.24
C THR A 106 13.85 -6.33 -0.25
N GLU A 107 12.81 -5.97 -1.01
CA GLU A 107 12.93 -5.68 -2.44
C GLU A 107 13.84 -4.47 -2.69
N ALA A 108 13.68 -3.36 -1.96
CA ALA A 108 14.54 -2.20 -2.11
C ALA A 108 16.03 -2.55 -1.89
N ILE A 109 16.35 -3.33 -0.86
CA ILE A 109 17.72 -3.83 -0.60
C ILE A 109 18.21 -4.69 -1.77
N THR A 110 17.39 -5.64 -2.22
CA THR A 110 17.74 -6.58 -3.30
C THR A 110 18.06 -5.85 -4.61
N HIS A 111 17.29 -4.81 -4.92
CA HIS A 111 17.48 -3.98 -6.13
C HIS A 111 18.44 -2.80 -5.91
N LYS A 112 19.04 -2.67 -4.73
CA LYS A 112 19.98 -1.59 -4.34
C LYS A 112 19.39 -0.19 -4.53
N LEU A 113 18.14 -0.02 -4.11
CA LEU A 113 17.41 1.23 -4.18
C LEU A 113 17.35 1.88 -2.79
N ASP A 114 17.64 3.17 -2.75
CA ASP A 114 17.50 4.00 -1.55
C ASP A 114 16.05 4.50 -1.45
N ILE A 115 15.23 3.74 -0.73
CA ILE A 115 13.80 4.03 -0.51
C ILE A 115 13.53 3.97 0.98
N GLU A 116 12.97 5.04 1.52
CA GLU A 116 12.52 5.06 2.91
C GLU A 116 11.11 4.46 3.00
N TYR A 117 10.87 3.60 3.98
CA TYR A 117 9.55 3.02 4.24
C TYR A 117 9.15 3.24 5.70
N ARG A 118 8.06 3.99 5.93
CA ARG A 118 7.55 4.29 7.27
C ARG A 118 6.24 3.57 7.52
N LYS A 119 6.13 2.96 8.71
CA LYS A 119 4.88 2.41 9.19
C LYS A 119 4.04 3.53 9.79
N ALA A 120 2.98 3.94 9.10
CA ALA A 120 2.06 4.98 9.56
C ALA A 120 0.70 4.87 8.86
N ASP A 121 -0.35 5.38 9.50
CA ASP A 121 -1.65 5.63 8.91
C ASP A 121 -1.70 7.07 8.40
N TYR A 122 -1.67 7.23 7.08
CA TYR A 122 -1.65 8.54 6.42
C TYR A 122 -2.93 9.37 6.64
N LEU A 123 -3.97 8.83 7.27
CA LEU A 123 -5.18 9.57 7.63
C LEU A 123 -5.06 10.31 8.97
N ILE A 124 -4.15 9.87 9.86
CA ILE A 124 -4.09 10.36 11.24
C ILE A 124 -2.67 10.70 11.71
N ASP A 125 -1.65 10.07 11.13
CA ASP A 125 -0.25 10.29 11.47
C ASP A 125 0.37 11.41 10.62
N ASP A 126 1.44 12.02 11.15
CA ASP A 126 2.21 13.02 10.42
C ASP A 126 2.91 12.43 9.20
N LEU A 127 2.79 13.12 8.07
CA LEU A 127 3.45 12.75 6.82
C LEU A 127 4.85 13.35 6.71
N PRO A 128 5.77 12.74 5.94
CA PRO A 128 7.09 13.30 5.68
C PRO A 128 7.01 14.73 5.12
N ASP A 129 7.79 15.63 5.71
CA ASP A 129 8.07 16.95 5.15
C ASP A 129 8.97 16.83 3.89
N GLY A 130 8.73 17.71 2.92
CA GLY A 130 9.32 17.67 1.57
C GLY A 130 10.71 18.29 1.44
#